data_AF-A0A0J7N6L4-F1
#
_entry.id   AF-A0A0J7N6L4-F1
#
_cell.length_a   1.000
_cell.length_b   1.000
_cell.length_c   1.000
_cell.angle_alpha   90.00
_cell.angle_beta   90.00
_cell.angle_gamma   90.00
#
_symmetry.space_group_name_H-M   'P 1'
#
loop_
_entity.id
_entity.type
_entity.pdbx_description
1 polymer ?
#
loop_
_entity_poly.entity_id
_entity_poly.type
_entity_poly.pdbx_seq_one_letter_code
_entity_poly.pdbx_strand_id
1 'polypeptide(L)' 'DLSYKDKHWHEACFLCNRCRVSLVDKQFGSKVDKIYCGNCYDAQFASRCDGCGEIFRAGM' A
#
# COMPACT_ATOMS: atom_id res chain seq x y z
N ASP A 1 13.38 -0.28 14.35
CA ASP A 1 13.46 0.39 13.03
C ASP A 1 13.11 -0.61 11.94
N LEU A 2 12.53 -0.14 10.83
CA LEU A 2 12.05 -0.96 9.73
C LEU A 2 12.88 -0.71 8.48
N SER A 3 13.51 -1.75 7.95
CA SER A 3 14.34 -1.69 6.74
C SER A 3 13.61 -2.33 5.57
N TYR A 4 13.38 -1.59 4.49
CA TYR A 4 12.78 -2.10 3.25
C TYR A 4 13.42 -1.44 2.02
N LYS A 5 13.94 -2.25 1.08
CA LYS A 5 14.63 -1.79 -0.15
C LYS A 5 15.65 -0.66 0.12
N ASP A 6 16.59 -0.91 1.04
CA ASP A 6 17.68 0.02 1.42
C ASP A 6 17.22 1.28 2.19
N LYS A 7 15.91 1.48 2.35
CA LYS A 7 15.35 2.61 3.10
C LYS A 7 15.00 2.16 4.53
N HIS A 8 15.21 3.07 5.48
CA HIS A 8 14.97 2.85 6.89
C HIS A 8 13.89 3.81 7.38
N TRP A 9 12.88 3.27 8.07
CA TRP A 9 11.83 4.07 8.70
C TRP A 9 11.73 3.74 10.18
N HIS A 10 11.45 4.74 11.00
CA HIS A 10 10.95 4.50 12.34
C HIS A 10 9.56 3.86 12.26
N GLU A 11 9.20 3.05 13.25
CA GLU A 11 7.86 2.44 13.35
C GLU A 11 6.74 3.49 13.32
N ALA A 12 6.98 4.64 13.97
CA ALA A 12 6.08 5.78 13.94
C ALA A 12 6.06 6.54 12.59
N CYS A 13 7.10 6.39 11.76
CA CYS A 13 7.19 7.01 10.44
C CYS A 13 6.68 6.08 9.32
N PHE A 14 6.54 4.79 9.59
CA PHE A 14 6.11 3.77 8.64
C PHE A 14 4.58 3.78 8.50
N LEU A 15 4.08 4.88 7.95
CA LEU A 15 2.66 5.18 7.84
C LEU A 15 2.24 5.24 6.36
N CYS A 16 0.99 4.88 6.09
CA CYS A 16 0.42 5.03 4.75
C CYS A 16 0.46 6.50 4.31
N ASN A 17 0.98 6.79 3.12
CA ASN A 17 1.00 8.14 2.58
C ASN A 17 -0.40 8.73 2.35
N ARG A 18 -1.44 7.87 2.21
CA ARG A 18 -2.83 8.30 1.99
C ARG A 18 -3.62 8.47 3.29
N CYS A 19 -3.69 7.43 4.12
CA CYS A 19 -4.52 7.43 5.32
C CYS A 19 -3.73 7.54 6.63
N ARG A 20 -2.39 7.64 6.56
CA ARG A 20 -1.47 7.80 7.71
C ARG A 20 -1.58 6.68 8.77
N VAL A 21 -2.18 5.54 8.43
CA VAL A 21 -2.23 4.36 9.31
C VAL A 21 -0.86 3.70 9.41
N SER A 22 -0.52 3.18 10.59
CA SER A 22 0.67 2.39 10.82
C SER A 22 0.66 1.13 9.96
N LEU A 23 1.71 0.97 9.16
CA LEU A 23 1.95 -0.17 8.28
C LEU A 23 2.87 -1.21 8.92
N VAL A 24 3.30 -0.96 10.16
CA VAL A 24 4.07 -1.91 10.97
C VAL A 24 3.28 -3.20 11.08
N ASP A 25 3.91 -4.32 10.72
CA ASP A 25 3.32 -5.66 10.70
C ASP A 25 2.12 -5.85 9.74
N LYS A 26 1.83 -4.88 8.86
CA LYS A 26 0.72 -4.96 7.90
C LYS A 26 1.22 -5.09 6.48
N GLN A 27 0.38 -5.63 5.61
CA GLN A 27 0.67 -5.66 4.18
C GLN A 27 0.64 -4.23 3.61
N PHE A 28 1.73 -3.84 2.96
CA PHE A 28 1.89 -2.54 2.34
C PHE A 28 2.44 -2.68 0.91
N GLY A 29 2.13 -1.70 0.07
CA GLY A 29 2.71 -1.56 -1.25
C GLY A 29 3.58 -0.31 -1.33
N SER A 30 4.74 -0.42 -1.97
CA SER A 30 5.61 0.72 -2.26
C SER A 30 5.47 1.11 -3.74
N LYS A 31 5.30 2.40 -4.04
CA LYS A 31 5.21 2.94 -5.40
C LYS A 31 5.73 4.36 -5.46
N VAL A 32 6.63 4.63 -6.42
CA VAL A 32 7.22 5.97 -6.66
C VAL A 32 7.72 6.61 -5.35
N ASP A 33 8.57 5.88 -4.62
CA ASP A 33 9.16 6.30 -3.32
C ASP A 33 8.17 6.48 -2.16
N LYS A 34 6.88 6.19 -2.35
CA LYS A 34 5.84 6.29 -1.33
C LYS A 34 5.32 4.92 -0.92
N ILE A 35 4.95 4.80 0.35
CA ILE A 35 4.38 3.59 0.95
C ILE A 35 2.88 3.78 1.22
N TYR A 36 2.10 2.76 0.88
CA TYR A 36 0.64 2.76 1.00
C TYR A 36 0.18 1.47 1.68
N CYS A 37 -0.87 1.53 2.49
CA CYS A 37 -1.50 0.30 3.01
C CYS A 37 -2.07 -0.51 1.86
N GLY A 38 -2.18 -1.84 2.03
CA GLY A 38 -2.81 -2.72 1.03
C GLY A 38 -4.12 -2.17 0.50
N ASN A 39 -5.00 -1.66 1.38
CA ASN A 39 -6.29 -1.10 0.96
C ASN A 39 -6.18 0.17 0.09
N CYS A 40 -5.32 1.14 0.45
CA CYS A 40 -5.11 2.33 -0.36
C CYS A 40 -4.35 2.02 -1.65
N TYR A 41 -3.42 1.06 -1.60
CA TYR A 41 -2.67 0.62 -2.76
C TYR A 41 -3.61 -0.05 -3.77
N ASP A 42 -4.43 -0.99 -3.33
CA ASP A 42 -5.44 -1.67 -4.14
C ASP A 42 -6.45 -0.64 -4.70
N ALA A 43 -6.99 0.24 -3.84
CA ALA A 43 -7.95 1.24 -4.27
C ALA A 43 -7.39 2.24 -5.31
N GLN A 44 -6.10 2.52 -5.31
CA GLN A 44 -5.48 3.55 -6.15
C GLN A 44 -4.74 2.97 -7.37
N PHE A 45 -4.28 1.72 -7.29
CA PHE A 45 -3.46 1.09 -8.31
C PHE A 45 -4.02 -0.22 -8.85
N ALA A 46 -4.98 -0.85 -8.17
CA ALA A 46 -5.60 -2.04 -8.72
C ALA A 46 -6.64 -1.63 -9.77
N SER A 47 -6.59 -2.33 -10.89
CA SER A 47 -7.58 -2.20 -11.95
C SER A 47 -8.94 -2.52 -11.39
N ARG A 48 -9.93 -1.68 -11.65
CA ARG A 48 -11.32 -1.95 -11.27
C ARG A 48 -12.08 -2.47 -12.48
N CYS A 49 -13.02 -3.36 -12.22
CA CYS A 49 -13.97 -3.78 -13.23
C CYS A 49 -14.87 -2.59 -13.59
N ASP A 50 -14.99 -2.29 -14.89
CA ASP A 50 -15.85 -1.20 -15.36
C ASP A 50 -17.35 -1.50 -15.09
N GLY A 51 -17.73 -2.78 -15.06
CA GLY A 51 -19.10 -3.21 -14.83
C GLY A 51 -19.57 -3.18 -13.38
N CYS A 52 -18.72 -3.53 -12.40
CA CYS A 52 -19.11 -3.58 -10.98
C CYS A 52 -18.37 -2.59 -10.07
N GLY A 53 -17.32 -1.93 -10.55
CA GLY A 53 -16.51 -0.99 -9.77
C GLY A 53 -15.60 -1.64 -8.71
N GLU A 54 -15.69 -2.96 -8.52
CA GLU A 54 -14.83 -3.72 -7.63
C GLU A 54 -13.43 -3.93 -8.22
N ILE A 55 -12.48 -4.23 -7.35
CA ILE A 55 -11.09 -4.43 -7.74
C ILE A 55 -10.97 -5.75 -8.51
N PHE A 56 -10.55 -5.62 -9.76
CA PHE A 56 -10.28 -6.71 -10.68
C PHE A 56 -8.97 -7.39 -10.27
N ARG A 57 -9.08 -8.31 -9.31
CA ARG A 57 -8.04 -9.30 -9.06
C ARG A 57 -8.17 -10.34 -10.16
N ALA A 58 -7.52 -10.09 -11.30
CA ALA A 58 -7.33 -11.09 -12.34
C ALA A 58 -6.59 -12.27 -11.71
N GLY A 59 -7.35 -13.22 -11.18
CA GLY A 59 -6.83 -14.50 -10.72
C GLY A 59 -6.25 -15.23 -11.93
N MET A 60 -5.00 -15.67 -11.73
CA MET A 60 -4.18 -16.58 -12.53
C MET A 60 -4.95 -17.56 -13.43
#